data_AF-A0A432ZCY7-F1
#
_entry.id   AF-A0A432ZCY7-F1
#
_cell.length_a   1.000
_cell.length_b   1.000
_cell.length_c   1.000
_cell.angle_alpha   90.00
_cell.angle_beta   90.00
_cell.angle_gamma   90.00
#
_symmetry.space_group_name_H-M   'P 1'
#
loop_
_entity.id
_entity.type
_entity.pdbx_description
1 polymer ?
#
loop_
_entity_poly.entity_id
_entity_poly.type
_entity_poly.pdbx_seq_one_letter_code
_entity_poly.pdbx_strand_id
1 'polypeptide(L)'
;MKKAIITACVCAGLTACSSQPEITSQQQQQAETNQSVQQITGNLKDSTPAWVFSPQSNKGLAASSCVDWSGNMAVDKPQSIAAARADLAQQIQVKASVLDKMYNRKLQAEGGSSVGASFEQVSKQVASETLVGSTAEKMSLARIDGKKYFCSMVVLDQTRDTFEALVDASKRTIDPQSKAAMYEEFRAQKAMKELEAELQ
;
A
#
# COMPACT_ATOMS: atom_id res chain seq x y z
N MET A 1 0.91 86.89 -11.69
CA MET A 1 0.00 86.55 -12.81
C MET A 1 0.37 85.14 -13.27
N LYS A 2 -0.44 84.09 -13.34
CA LYS A 2 -1.88 83.85 -13.25
C LYS A 2 -2.11 82.47 -12.60
N LYS A 3 -3.36 82.30 -12.14
CA LYS A 3 -3.96 81.24 -11.32
C LYS A 3 -3.93 79.82 -11.93
N ALA A 4 -3.81 78.84 -11.03
CA ALA A 4 -4.56 77.58 -10.83
C ALA A 4 -5.21 76.85 -12.03
N ILE A 5 -5.13 75.51 -12.04
CA ILE A 5 -6.29 74.59 -11.99
C ILE A 5 -5.82 73.16 -11.64
N ILE A 6 -6.68 72.52 -10.84
CA ILE A 6 -6.65 71.19 -10.23
C ILE A 6 -6.93 70.10 -11.27
N THR A 7 -6.27 68.95 -11.19
CA THR A 7 -6.85 67.68 -11.68
C THR A 7 -6.36 66.53 -10.81
N ALA A 8 -7.27 66.01 -9.99
CA ALA A 8 -7.11 64.76 -9.26
C ALA A 8 -7.31 63.58 -10.22
N CYS A 9 -6.34 62.68 -10.30
CA CYS A 9 -6.48 61.40 -10.99
C CYS A 9 -6.35 60.28 -9.95
N VAL A 10 -7.50 59.70 -9.61
CA VAL A 10 -7.62 58.51 -8.76
C VAL A 10 -7.25 57.31 -9.63
N CYS A 11 -6.04 56.77 -9.45
CA CYS A 11 -5.69 55.47 -10.01
C CYS A 11 -6.17 54.37 -9.06
N ALA A 12 -7.26 53.71 -9.45
CA ALA A 12 -7.70 52.47 -8.84
C ALA A 12 -6.62 51.39 -9.04
N GLY A 13 -6.17 50.79 -7.93
CA GLY A 13 -5.23 49.67 -7.94
C GLY A 13 -5.87 48.44 -8.58
N LEU A 14 -5.32 48.01 -9.72
CA LEU A 14 -5.55 46.68 -10.25
C LEU A 14 -4.79 45.69 -9.37
N THR A 15 -5.47 45.06 -8.42
CA THR A 15 -4.99 43.85 -7.75
C THR A 15 -4.97 42.73 -8.78
N ALA A 16 -3.78 42.47 -9.34
CA ALA A 16 -3.49 41.26 -10.09
C ALA A 16 -3.52 40.07 -9.11
N CYS A 17 -4.57 39.26 -9.16
CA CYS A 17 -4.57 37.94 -8.54
C CYS A 17 -3.61 37.04 -9.34
N SER A 18 -2.35 36.94 -8.90
CA SER A 18 -1.46 35.87 -9.32
C SER A 18 -1.96 34.57 -8.69
N SER A 19 -2.75 33.81 -9.44
CA SER A 19 -3.12 32.44 -9.11
C SER A 19 -1.86 31.56 -9.13
N GLN A 20 -1.22 31.42 -7.97
CA GLN A 20 -0.19 30.42 -7.70
C GLN A 20 -0.88 29.04 -7.80
N PRO A 21 -0.36 28.06 -8.56
CA PRO A 21 -0.96 26.73 -8.59
C PRO A 21 -0.83 26.09 -7.20
N GLU A 22 -1.96 25.71 -6.61
CA GLU A 22 -1.99 24.88 -5.39
C GLU A 22 -1.38 23.51 -5.72
N ILE A 23 -0.15 23.28 -5.26
CA ILE A 23 0.49 21.97 -5.29
C ILE A 23 -0.34 21.07 -4.38
N THR A 24 -0.99 20.07 -4.96
CA THR A 24 -1.85 19.13 -4.23
C THR A 24 -1.00 18.25 -3.31
N SER A 25 -1.55 17.79 -2.19
CA SER A 25 -0.85 16.90 -1.24
C SER A 25 -0.22 15.65 -1.90
N GLN A 26 -0.81 15.17 -2.99
CA GLN A 26 -0.27 14.06 -3.80
C GLN A 26 1.05 14.40 -4.52
N GLN A 27 1.23 15.66 -4.95
CA GLN A 27 2.44 16.11 -5.63
C GLN A 27 3.60 16.32 -4.64
N GLN A 28 3.31 16.78 -3.43
CA GLN A 28 4.30 16.89 -2.35
C GLN A 28 4.83 15.51 -1.93
N GLN A 29 3.95 14.54 -1.72
CA GLN A 29 4.34 13.18 -1.31
C GLN A 29 5.14 12.44 -2.40
N GLN A 30 4.88 12.72 -3.68
CA GLN A 30 5.69 12.20 -4.78
C GLN A 30 7.07 12.85 -4.87
N ALA A 31 7.20 14.15 -4.61
CA ALA A 31 8.49 14.83 -4.62
C ALA A 31 9.41 14.31 -3.49
N GLU A 32 8.86 14.14 -2.28
CA GLU A 32 9.59 13.62 -1.12
C GLU A 32 10.04 12.16 -1.34
N THR A 33 9.19 11.32 -1.93
CA THR A 33 9.56 9.91 -2.21
C THR A 33 10.62 9.80 -3.30
N ASN A 34 10.57 10.65 -4.33
CA ASN A 34 11.64 10.68 -5.33
C ASN A 34 12.97 11.14 -4.70
N GLN A 35 12.94 12.12 -3.79
CA GLN A 35 14.14 12.56 -3.07
C GLN A 35 14.73 11.44 -2.18
N SER A 36 13.92 10.67 -1.47
CA SER A 36 14.42 9.57 -0.63
C SER A 36 15.04 8.44 -1.44
N VAL A 37 14.44 8.08 -2.58
CA VAL A 37 14.98 7.04 -3.49
C VAL A 37 16.30 7.50 -4.10
N GLN A 38 16.38 8.74 -4.58
CA GLN A 38 17.60 9.31 -5.15
C GLN A 38 18.73 9.40 -4.12
N GLN A 39 18.40 9.60 -2.83
CA GLN A 39 19.39 9.56 -1.75
C GLN A 39 19.89 8.14 -1.48
N ILE A 40 19.02 7.12 -1.55
CA ILE A 40 19.40 5.72 -1.35
C ILE A 40 20.26 5.22 -2.51
N THR A 41 19.89 5.54 -3.75
CA THR A 41 20.60 5.06 -4.96
C THR A 41 21.76 5.97 -5.37
N GLY A 42 21.82 7.20 -4.86
CA GLY A 42 22.76 8.22 -5.33
C GLY A 42 22.50 8.70 -6.76
N ASN A 43 21.36 8.34 -7.37
CA ASN A 43 21.07 8.60 -8.77
C ASN A 43 19.92 9.58 -8.97
N LEU A 44 20.24 10.83 -9.27
CA LEU A 44 19.27 11.93 -9.50
C LEU A 44 18.32 11.71 -10.70
N LYS A 45 18.59 10.72 -11.55
CA LYS A 45 17.72 10.37 -12.70
C LYS A 45 16.69 9.29 -12.35
N ASP A 46 16.70 8.79 -11.13
CA ASP A 46 15.69 7.85 -10.67
C ASP A 46 14.34 8.55 -10.55
N SER A 47 13.33 7.86 -11.03
CA SER A 47 11.95 8.34 -11.11
C SER A 47 11.05 7.15 -10.81
N THR A 48 10.55 7.08 -9.58
CA THR A 48 9.75 5.95 -9.13
C THR A 48 8.54 6.46 -8.37
N PRO A 49 7.32 6.12 -8.81
CA PRO A 49 6.12 6.53 -8.09
C PRO A 49 6.12 6.03 -6.64
N ALA A 50 5.66 6.86 -5.71
CA ALA A 50 5.68 6.53 -4.28
C ALA A 50 4.96 5.22 -3.91
N TRP A 51 3.90 4.89 -4.66
CA TRP A 51 3.12 3.66 -4.45
C TRP A 51 3.93 2.38 -4.69
N VAL A 52 5.07 2.45 -5.39
CA VAL A 52 5.96 1.29 -5.63
C VAL A 52 6.61 0.84 -4.33
N PHE A 53 7.01 1.77 -3.45
CA PHE A 53 7.66 1.46 -2.18
C PHE A 53 6.69 1.46 -1.00
N SER A 54 5.59 2.19 -1.12
CA SER A 54 4.53 2.22 -0.11
C SER A 54 3.18 1.92 -0.78
N PRO A 55 2.91 0.64 -1.12
CA PRO A 55 1.64 0.25 -1.69
C PRO A 55 0.54 0.39 -0.65
N GLN A 56 -0.40 1.28 -0.91
CA GLN A 56 -1.57 1.53 -0.07
C GLN A 56 -2.80 1.74 -0.95
N SER A 57 -3.92 1.15 -0.53
CA SER A 57 -5.24 1.36 -1.14
C SER A 57 -6.27 1.50 -0.04
N ASN A 58 -7.26 2.38 -0.25
CA ASN A 58 -8.41 2.52 0.63
C ASN A 58 -9.42 1.37 0.49
N LYS A 59 -9.28 0.53 -0.55
CA LYS A 59 -10.18 -0.59 -0.82
C LYS A 59 -9.80 -1.88 -0.07
N GLY A 60 -8.53 -2.00 0.33
CA GLY A 60 -8.04 -3.21 0.97
C GLY A 60 -6.52 -3.35 0.98
N LEU A 61 -6.06 -4.60 0.94
CA LEU A 61 -4.63 -4.91 0.96
C LEU A 61 -4.02 -4.62 -0.41
N ALA A 62 -2.84 -4.00 -0.42
CA ALA A 62 -2.12 -3.65 -1.62
C ALA A 62 -0.69 -4.19 -1.58
N ALA A 63 -0.21 -4.63 -2.74
CA ALA A 63 1.18 -5.02 -2.93
C ALA A 63 1.66 -4.47 -4.27
N SER A 64 2.92 -4.06 -4.32
CA SER A 64 3.58 -3.58 -5.53
C SER A 64 4.81 -4.41 -5.80
N SER A 65 5.09 -4.64 -7.08
CA SER A 65 6.29 -5.35 -7.52
C SER A 65 6.75 -4.85 -8.88
N CYS A 66 8.06 -4.97 -9.13
CA CYS A 66 8.72 -4.46 -10.32
C CYS A 66 9.51 -5.58 -11.00
N VAL A 67 9.55 -5.54 -12.33
CA VAL A 67 10.37 -6.44 -13.16
C VAL A 67 11.24 -5.61 -14.09
N ASP A 68 12.39 -6.14 -14.49
CA ASP A 68 13.25 -5.49 -15.47
C ASP A 68 12.47 -5.20 -16.75
N TRP A 69 12.62 -3.99 -17.29
CA TRP A 69 11.98 -3.63 -18.55
C TRP A 69 12.73 -4.27 -19.72
N SER A 70 12.11 -5.26 -20.36
CA SER A 70 12.66 -5.97 -21.53
C SER A 70 12.48 -5.19 -22.84
N GLY A 71 11.63 -4.17 -22.85
CA GLY A 71 11.18 -3.51 -24.07
C GLY A 71 9.83 -4.00 -24.58
N ASN A 72 9.27 -5.04 -23.96
CA ASN A 72 8.01 -5.65 -24.38
C ASN A 72 6.94 -5.58 -23.30
N MET A 73 6.01 -4.64 -23.47
CA MET A 73 4.87 -4.44 -22.57
C MET A 73 4.01 -5.70 -22.40
N ALA A 74 3.85 -6.50 -23.46
CA ALA A 74 3.01 -7.70 -23.42
C ALA A 74 3.60 -8.82 -22.55
N VAL A 75 4.90 -8.74 -22.24
CA VAL A 75 5.62 -9.67 -21.36
C VAL A 75 5.77 -9.09 -19.95
N ASP A 76 6.27 -7.85 -19.86
CA ASP A 76 6.66 -7.25 -18.58
C ASP A 76 5.45 -6.94 -17.69
N LYS A 77 4.32 -6.55 -18.30
CA LYS A 77 3.08 -6.27 -17.59
C LYS A 77 2.53 -7.51 -16.84
N PRO A 78 2.22 -8.63 -17.50
CA PRO A 78 1.73 -9.80 -16.78
C PRO A 78 2.75 -10.36 -15.79
N GLN A 79 4.05 -10.26 -16.07
CA GLN A 79 5.09 -10.70 -15.14
C GLN A 79 5.11 -9.86 -13.85
N SER A 80 5.06 -8.53 -13.96
CA SER A 80 5.00 -7.62 -12.81
C SER A 80 3.72 -7.80 -12.00
N ILE A 81 2.57 -7.98 -12.65
CA ILE A 81 1.30 -8.27 -11.96
C ILE A 81 1.37 -9.61 -11.20
N ALA A 82 1.96 -10.64 -11.80
CA ALA A 82 2.12 -11.95 -11.16
C ALA A 82 3.05 -11.85 -9.93
N ALA A 83 4.16 -11.11 -10.04
CA ALA A 83 5.05 -10.86 -8.91
C ALA A 83 4.34 -10.11 -7.78
N ALA A 84 3.59 -9.05 -8.09
CA ALA A 84 2.84 -8.29 -7.10
C ALA A 84 1.74 -9.14 -6.41
N ARG A 85 1.14 -10.10 -7.12
CA ARG A 85 0.23 -11.09 -6.52
C ARG A 85 0.95 -12.06 -5.59
N ALA A 86 2.15 -12.52 -5.95
CA ALA A 86 2.94 -13.35 -5.06
C ALA A 86 3.28 -12.62 -3.75
N ASP A 87 3.67 -11.35 -3.85
CA ASP A 87 3.95 -10.49 -2.68
C ASP A 87 2.68 -10.32 -1.82
N LEU A 88 1.52 -10.11 -2.44
CA LEU A 88 0.25 -10.01 -1.72
C LEU A 88 -0.12 -11.31 -0.99
N ALA A 89 0.10 -12.47 -1.60
CA ALA A 89 -0.11 -13.76 -0.93
C ALA A 89 0.84 -13.95 0.26
N GLN A 90 2.10 -13.54 0.14
CA GLN A 90 3.03 -13.56 1.25
C GLN A 90 2.56 -12.66 2.40
N GLN A 91 2.04 -11.46 2.11
CA GLN A 91 1.43 -10.60 3.14
C GLN A 91 0.28 -11.28 3.87
N ILE A 92 -0.59 -12.02 3.16
CA ILE A 92 -1.69 -12.78 3.77
C ILE A 92 -1.16 -13.87 4.70
N GLN A 93 -0.12 -14.59 4.30
CA GLN A 93 0.51 -15.64 5.13
C GLN A 93 1.12 -15.06 6.41
N VAL A 94 1.83 -13.93 6.31
CA VAL A 94 2.38 -13.22 7.48
C VAL A 94 1.26 -12.80 8.43
N LYS A 95 0.19 -12.19 7.90
CA LYS A 95 -0.97 -11.79 8.68
C LYS A 95 -1.63 -12.99 9.36
N ALA A 96 -1.76 -14.12 8.67
CA ALA A 96 -2.28 -15.36 9.25
C ALA A 96 -1.41 -15.87 10.43
N SER A 97 -0.09 -15.79 10.33
CA SER A 97 0.81 -16.13 11.45
C SER A 97 0.60 -15.21 12.67
N VAL A 98 0.34 -13.91 12.45
CA VAL A 98 -0.03 -12.98 13.54
C VAL A 98 -1.37 -13.36 14.17
N LEU A 99 -2.35 -13.79 13.37
CA LEU A 99 -3.62 -14.31 13.89
C LEU A 99 -3.40 -15.56 14.77
N ASP A 100 -2.50 -16.46 14.38
CA ASP A 100 -2.10 -17.61 15.21
C ASP A 100 -1.51 -17.14 16.56
N LYS A 101 -0.60 -16.15 16.55
CA LYS A 101 -0.03 -15.57 17.78
C LYS A 101 -1.11 -14.96 18.68
N MET A 102 -2.09 -14.25 18.12
CA MET A 102 -3.20 -13.65 18.89
C MET A 102 -4.10 -14.71 19.51
N TYR A 103 -4.50 -15.72 18.72
CA TYR A 103 -5.36 -16.81 19.19
C TYR A 103 -4.70 -17.60 20.33
N ASN A 104 -3.43 -17.97 20.18
CA ASN A 104 -2.72 -18.74 21.20
C ASN A 104 -2.54 -17.95 22.51
N ARG A 105 -2.29 -16.63 22.45
CA ARG A 105 -2.23 -15.78 23.64
C ARG A 105 -3.56 -15.76 24.41
N LYS A 106 -4.68 -15.71 23.68
CA LYS A 106 -6.03 -15.75 24.27
C LYS A 106 -6.28 -17.09 24.97
N LEU A 107 -5.98 -18.21 24.31
CA LEU A 107 -6.13 -19.55 24.91
C LEU A 107 -5.31 -19.70 26.19
N GLN A 108 -4.06 -19.23 26.20
CA GLN A 108 -3.20 -19.28 27.38
C GLN A 108 -3.77 -18.48 28.55
N ALA A 109 -4.34 -17.30 28.27
CA ALA A 109 -4.96 -16.46 29.30
C ALA A 109 -6.23 -17.10 29.91
N GLU A 110 -6.93 -17.94 29.16
CA GLU A 110 -8.19 -18.57 29.56
C GLU A 110 -8.04 -20.02 30.02
N GLY A 111 -6.83 -20.59 29.96
CA GLY A 111 -6.59 -22.01 30.25
C GLY A 111 -7.25 -22.97 29.24
N GLY A 112 -7.54 -22.48 28.03
CA GLY A 112 -8.20 -23.23 26.97
C GLY A 112 -7.23 -24.11 26.17
N SER A 113 -7.79 -25.08 25.44
CA SER A 113 -7.06 -25.90 24.48
C SER A 113 -7.45 -25.54 23.05
N SER A 114 -6.48 -25.60 22.12
CA SER A 114 -6.70 -25.29 20.71
C SER A 114 -7.36 -26.47 19.98
N VAL A 115 -8.42 -26.19 19.22
CA VAL A 115 -9.08 -27.14 18.33
C VAL A 115 -9.17 -26.51 16.93
N GLY A 116 -8.79 -27.26 15.91
CA GLY A 116 -8.78 -26.80 14.51
C GLY A 116 -7.38 -26.60 13.95
N ALA A 117 -7.31 -26.29 12.66
CA ALA A 117 -6.07 -25.99 11.95
C ALA A 117 -5.57 -24.58 12.31
N SER A 118 -4.28 -24.33 12.13
CA SER A 118 -3.73 -22.99 12.27
C SER A 118 -4.11 -22.09 11.10
N PHE A 119 -4.15 -20.78 11.34
CA PHE A 119 -4.39 -19.82 10.26
C PHE A 119 -3.28 -19.92 9.21
N GLU A 120 -2.03 -20.08 9.65
CA GLU A 120 -0.90 -20.31 8.76
C GLU A 120 -1.09 -21.55 7.87
N GLN A 121 -1.59 -22.67 8.42
CA GLN A 121 -1.84 -23.90 7.67
C GLN A 121 -2.87 -23.70 6.54
N VAL A 122 -3.94 -22.95 6.79
CA VAL A 122 -5.01 -22.72 5.81
C VAL A 122 -4.75 -21.52 4.90
N SER A 123 -3.81 -20.64 5.28
CA SER A 123 -3.52 -19.40 4.56
C SER A 123 -3.10 -19.61 3.11
N LYS A 124 -2.41 -20.72 2.79
CA LYS A 124 -1.99 -21.02 1.41
C LYS A 124 -3.17 -21.26 0.48
N GLN A 125 -4.18 -21.99 0.95
CA GLN A 125 -5.41 -22.23 0.19
C GLN A 125 -6.16 -20.91 0.00
N VAL A 126 -6.41 -20.20 1.10
CA VAL A 126 -7.18 -18.94 1.06
C VAL A 126 -6.48 -17.89 0.22
N ALA A 127 -5.16 -17.75 0.32
CA ALA A 127 -4.39 -16.84 -0.53
C ALA A 127 -4.54 -17.21 -2.01
N SER A 128 -4.49 -18.49 -2.36
CA SER A 128 -4.64 -18.93 -3.76
C SER A 128 -6.01 -18.56 -4.34
N GLU A 129 -7.08 -18.76 -3.58
CA GLU A 129 -8.45 -18.37 -3.98
C GLU A 129 -8.60 -16.84 -4.05
N THR A 130 -8.01 -16.14 -3.09
CA THR A 130 -8.08 -14.69 -2.95
C THR A 130 -7.29 -13.95 -4.04
N LEU A 131 -6.15 -14.48 -4.49
CA LEU A 131 -5.34 -13.88 -5.55
C LEU A 131 -6.09 -13.78 -6.88
N VAL A 132 -7.06 -14.67 -7.13
CA VAL A 132 -7.97 -14.58 -8.29
C VAL A 132 -8.81 -13.29 -8.22
N GLY A 133 -9.20 -12.85 -7.02
CA GLY A 133 -9.96 -11.63 -6.78
C GLY A 133 -9.14 -10.34 -6.79
N SER A 134 -7.81 -10.41 -6.81
CA SER A 134 -6.96 -9.20 -6.84
C SER A 134 -6.93 -8.53 -8.21
N THR A 135 -6.99 -7.20 -8.24
CA THR A 135 -6.98 -6.40 -9.47
C THR A 135 -5.75 -5.50 -9.55
N ALA A 136 -5.22 -5.28 -10.76
CA ALA A 136 -4.13 -4.34 -10.98
C ALA A 136 -4.67 -2.90 -10.99
N GLU A 137 -4.30 -2.09 -10.01
CA GLU A 137 -4.83 -0.73 -9.84
C GLU A 137 -3.89 0.34 -10.41
N LYS A 138 -2.57 0.16 -10.28
CA LYS A 138 -1.55 1.10 -10.79
C LYS A 138 -0.48 0.35 -11.57
N MET A 139 0.02 0.98 -12.63
CA MET A 139 1.14 0.49 -13.42
C MET A 139 1.97 1.67 -13.89
N SER A 140 3.29 1.53 -13.88
CA SER A 140 4.18 2.58 -14.38
C SER A 140 5.56 2.02 -14.75
N LEU A 141 6.24 2.71 -15.65
CA LEU A 141 7.67 2.55 -15.81
C LEU A 141 8.38 3.33 -14.70
N ALA A 142 9.28 2.66 -14.00
CA ALA A 142 10.13 3.27 -13.00
C ALA A 142 11.59 3.27 -13.45
N ARG A 143 12.36 4.21 -12.92
CA ARG A 143 13.82 4.20 -13.00
C ARG A 143 14.38 4.11 -11.58
N ILE A 144 15.09 3.02 -11.31
CA ILE A 144 15.69 2.72 -10.01
C ILE A 144 17.14 2.34 -10.28
N ASP A 145 18.08 3.01 -9.62
CA ASP A 145 19.52 2.85 -9.83
C ASP A 145 19.92 2.90 -11.31
N GLY A 146 19.33 3.85 -12.05
CA GLY A 146 19.61 4.02 -13.48
C GLY A 146 19.08 2.93 -14.41
N LYS A 147 18.43 1.87 -13.90
CA LYS A 147 17.79 0.79 -14.68
C LYS A 147 16.29 1.03 -14.84
N LYS A 148 15.71 0.55 -15.94
CA LYS A 148 14.27 0.67 -16.22
C LYS A 148 13.54 -0.56 -15.70
N TYR A 149 12.43 -0.35 -15.02
CA TYR A 149 11.54 -1.39 -14.53
C TYR A 149 10.11 -1.13 -14.97
N PHE A 150 9.34 -2.19 -15.14
CA PHE A 150 7.88 -2.12 -15.18
C PHE A 150 7.33 -2.53 -13.82
N CYS A 151 6.62 -1.62 -13.17
CA CYS A 151 6.06 -1.83 -11.84
C CYS A 151 4.54 -1.87 -11.91
N SER A 152 3.95 -2.72 -11.08
CA SER A 152 2.51 -2.87 -10.93
C SER A 152 2.14 -2.90 -9.46
N MET A 153 1.00 -2.30 -9.12
CA MET A 153 0.35 -2.46 -7.83
C MET A 153 -0.94 -3.23 -8.02
N VAL A 154 -1.09 -4.29 -7.25
CA VAL A 154 -2.34 -5.04 -7.15
C VAL A 154 -3.03 -4.73 -5.85
N VAL A 155 -4.35 -4.76 -5.88
CA VAL A 155 -5.22 -4.54 -4.73
C VAL A 155 -6.16 -5.72 -4.60
N LEU A 156 -6.24 -6.23 -3.38
CA LEU A 156 -7.31 -7.11 -2.96
C LEU A 156 -8.35 -6.27 -2.23
N ASP A 157 -9.47 -6.07 -2.91
CA ASP A 157 -10.64 -5.42 -2.36
C ASP A 157 -11.30 -6.36 -1.32
N GLN A 158 -12.12 -5.79 -0.43
CA GLN A 158 -12.96 -6.57 0.50
C GLN A 158 -12.18 -7.56 1.39
N THR A 159 -11.13 -7.07 2.05
CA THR A 159 -10.25 -7.84 2.96
C THR A 159 -10.97 -8.63 4.05
N ARG A 160 -12.22 -8.26 4.37
CA ARG A 160 -13.09 -9.02 5.25
C ARG A 160 -13.35 -10.43 4.74
N ASP A 161 -13.62 -10.61 3.45
CA ASP A 161 -14.01 -11.92 2.92
C ASP A 161 -12.82 -12.89 3.00
N THR A 162 -11.61 -12.41 2.76
CA THR A 162 -10.37 -13.16 2.98
C THR A 162 -10.17 -13.51 4.46
N PHE A 163 -10.41 -12.58 5.37
CA PHE A 163 -10.32 -12.84 6.81
C PHE A 163 -11.34 -13.89 7.25
N GLU A 164 -12.59 -13.76 6.81
CA GLU A 164 -13.65 -14.72 7.10
C GLU A 164 -13.31 -16.10 6.53
N ALA A 165 -12.78 -16.18 5.31
CA ALA A 165 -12.30 -17.43 4.73
C ALA A 165 -11.17 -18.08 5.56
N LEU A 166 -10.24 -17.29 6.11
CA LEU A 166 -9.20 -17.78 7.03
C LEU A 166 -9.82 -18.36 8.31
N VAL A 167 -10.79 -17.66 8.92
CA VAL A 167 -11.50 -18.13 10.11
C VAL A 167 -12.27 -19.41 9.82
N ASP A 168 -13.05 -19.44 8.75
CA ASP A 168 -13.88 -20.57 8.36
C ASP A 168 -13.04 -21.79 7.99
N ALA A 169 -11.90 -21.61 7.31
CA ALA A 169 -11.00 -22.69 6.96
C ALA A 169 -10.27 -23.24 8.20
N SER A 170 -9.92 -22.41 9.18
CA SER A 170 -9.23 -22.84 10.40
C SER A 170 -10.07 -23.79 11.28
N LYS A 171 -11.40 -23.70 11.17
CA LYS A 171 -12.37 -24.42 12.04
C LYS A 171 -12.17 -24.14 13.54
N ARG A 172 -11.49 -23.05 13.89
CA ARG A 172 -11.29 -22.63 15.27
C ARG A 172 -12.54 -21.97 15.82
N THR A 173 -12.84 -22.25 17.08
CA THR A 173 -13.86 -21.50 17.83
C THR A 173 -13.25 -20.20 18.34
N ILE A 174 -13.83 -19.07 17.94
CA ILE A 174 -13.36 -17.73 18.28
C ILE A 174 -14.58 -16.94 18.77
N ASP A 175 -14.47 -16.32 19.94
CA ASP A 175 -15.54 -15.45 20.45
C ASP A 175 -15.66 -14.16 19.60
N PRO A 176 -16.84 -13.51 19.56
CA PRO A 176 -17.06 -12.34 18.72
C PRO A 176 -16.09 -11.18 18.97
N GLN A 177 -15.68 -10.96 20.21
CA GLN A 177 -14.78 -9.86 20.57
C GLN A 177 -13.36 -10.13 20.06
N SER A 178 -12.86 -11.35 20.26
CA SER A 178 -11.55 -11.76 19.72
C SER A 178 -11.55 -11.73 18.20
N LYS A 179 -12.61 -12.21 17.54
CA LYS A 179 -12.74 -12.16 16.08
C LYS A 179 -12.69 -10.73 15.55
N ALA A 180 -13.37 -9.79 16.20
CA ALA A 180 -13.32 -8.38 15.82
C ALA A 180 -11.91 -7.79 15.96
N ALA A 181 -11.22 -8.05 17.09
CA ALA A 181 -9.85 -7.58 17.30
C ALA A 181 -8.86 -8.17 16.27
N MET A 182 -9.02 -9.45 15.95
CA MET A 182 -8.23 -10.15 14.92
C MET A 182 -8.44 -9.57 13.53
N TYR A 183 -9.67 -9.19 13.19
CA TYR A 183 -9.95 -8.52 11.92
C TYR A 183 -9.30 -7.14 11.82
N GLU A 184 -9.32 -6.36 12.91
CA GLU A 184 -8.62 -5.07 12.95
C GLU A 184 -7.11 -5.24 12.72
N GLU A 185 -6.49 -6.23 13.37
CA GLU A 185 -5.08 -6.55 13.16
C GLU A 185 -4.81 -7.03 11.72
N PHE A 186 -5.70 -7.86 11.17
CA PHE A 186 -5.58 -8.34 9.79
C PHE A 186 -5.59 -7.18 8.79
N ARG A 187 -6.44 -6.17 9.00
CA ARG A 187 -6.46 -4.96 8.15
C ARG A 187 -5.27 -4.04 8.38
N ALA A 188 -4.77 -3.95 9.62
CA ALA A 188 -3.68 -3.08 9.96
C ALA A 188 -2.40 -3.44 9.17
N GLN A 189 -1.67 -2.44 8.68
CA GLN A 189 -0.32 -2.64 8.13
C GLN A 189 0.74 -2.85 9.22
N LYS A 190 0.35 -2.78 10.51
CA LYS A 190 1.23 -2.89 11.68
C LYS A 190 1.93 -4.25 11.74
N ALA A 191 1.20 -5.33 11.49
CA ALA A 191 1.75 -6.69 11.40
C ALA A 191 2.97 -6.83 10.46
N MET A 192 3.00 -6.09 9.34
CA MET A 192 4.13 -6.13 8.40
C MET A 192 5.36 -5.40 8.96
N LYS A 193 5.15 -4.25 9.60
CA LYS A 193 6.24 -3.48 10.24
C LYS A 193 6.85 -4.22 11.43
N GLU A 194 6.03 -4.93 12.20
CA GLU A 194 6.51 -5.73 13.33
C GLU A 194 7.31 -6.95 12.86
N LEU A 195 6.91 -7.61 11.77
CA LEU A 195 7.71 -8.68 11.16
C LEU A 195 9.05 -8.16 10.63
N GLU A 196 9.06 -7.02 9.94
CA GLU A 196 10.30 -6.39 9.46
C GLU A 196 11.26 -6.07 10.62
N ALA A 197 10.73 -5.67 11.77
CA ALA A 197 11.52 -5.44 12.98
C ALA A 197 12.01 -6.74 13.65
N GLU A 198 11.29 -7.86 13.53
CA GLU A 198 11.74 -9.19 14.00
C GLU A 198 12.85 -9.79 13.10
N LEU A 199 13.00 -9.29 11.86
CA LEU A 199 13.99 -9.77 10.88
C LEU A 199 15.28 -8.92 10.80
N GLN A 200 15.36 -7.82 11.56
CA GLN A 200 16.56 -6.97 11.73
C GLN A 200 17.35 -7.35 12.99
#